data_AF-A0A1F4HT24-F1
#
_entry.id   AF-A0A1F4HT24-F1
#
_cell.length_a   1.000
_cell.length_b   1.000
_cell.length_c   1.000
_cell.angle_alpha   90.00
_cell.angle_beta   90.00
_cell.angle_gamma   90.00
#
_symmetry.space_group_name_H-M   'P 1'
#
loop_
_entity.id
_entity.type
_entity.pdbx_description
1 polymer ?
#
loop_
_entity_poly.entity_id
_entity_poly.type
_entity_poly.pdbx_seq_one_letter_code
_entity_poly.pdbx_strand_id
1 'polypeptide(L)'
;MNHVPLLLSRLWRTVAVALVTALSATACSHLHGGHDHGADHGALTLNNGQKWPTDAALRQGMSSVRALVNPLPAGAAPSAEQAQRIATGVQAQVAYMVQNCKLEPKADAVLHVLIADLIKGADELGAATTRGAGLGRIHDALKQYPDYFAPSGW
;
A
#
# COMPACT_ATOMS: atom_id res chain seq x y z
N MET A 1 46.12 -45.30 13.35
CA MET A 1 44.96 -46.13 12.99
C MET A 1 44.79 -47.19 14.07
N ASN A 2 43.56 -47.35 14.56
CA ASN A 2 43.05 -48.47 15.41
C ASN A 2 43.40 -48.38 16.90
N HIS A 3 42.54 -48.65 17.89
CA HIS A 3 41.09 -48.69 18.09
C HIS A 3 40.90 -48.61 19.63
N VAL A 4 39.96 -47.81 20.15
CA VAL A 4 39.55 -47.86 21.57
C VAL A 4 38.13 -48.45 21.64
N PRO A 5 37.88 -49.52 22.41
CA PRO A 5 36.57 -50.14 22.46
C PRO A 5 35.64 -49.41 23.45
N LEU A 6 34.40 -49.29 23.00
CA LEU A 6 33.20 -49.00 23.76
C LEU A 6 33.03 -49.93 24.95
N LEU A 7 32.54 -49.40 26.07
CA LEU A 7 31.42 -49.92 26.85
C LEU A 7 31.28 -49.07 28.12
N LEU A 8 30.09 -48.50 28.34
CA LEU A 8 29.38 -48.38 29.62
C LEU A 8 28.11 -47.54 29.31
N SER A 9 27.07 -48.18 28.79
CA SER A 9 25.93 -48.69 29.57
C SER A 9 25.22 -47.65 30.46
N ARG A 10 24.02 -47.31 29.97
CA ARG A 10 22.76 -47.17 30.71
C ARG A 10 22.52 -45.90 31.55
N LEU A 11 21.50 -45.19 31.04
CA LEU A 11 20.22 -44.88 31.71
C LEU A 11 20.08 -43.51 32.40
N TRP A 12 18.90 -42.93 32.10
CA TRP A 12 18.11 -41.99 32.90
C TRP A 12 18.56 -40.52 32.78
N ARG A 13 17.70 -39.54 32.47
CA ARG A 13 16.26 -39.38 32.59
C ARG A 13 15.83 -38.25 31.64
N THR A 14 14.74 -38.45 30.91
CA THR A 14 13.98 -37.36 30.31
C THR A 14 13.42 -36.49 31.44
N VAL A 15 13.73 -35.20 31.44
CA VAL A 15 13.01 -34.21 32.24
C VAL A 15 12.22 -33.35 31.26
N ALA A 16 10.92 -33.67 31.14
CA ALA A 16 9.96 -32.80 30.49
C ALA A 16 9.65 -31.65 31.45
N VAL A 17 10.13 -30.45 31.14
CA VAL A 17 9.67 -29.22 31.80
C VAL A 17 8.53 -28.67 30.97
N ALA A 18 7.31 -28.90 31.43
CA ALA A 18 6.14 -28.16 30.99
C ALA A 18 6.21 -26.76 31.60
N LEU A 19 6.46 -25.73 30.78
CA LEU A 19 6.39 -24.34 31.22
C LEU A 19 5.17 -23.65 30.62
N VAL A 20 4.17 -23.56 31.49
CA VAL A 20 3.03 -22.64 31.59
C VAL A 20 2.89 -21.60 30.47
N THR A 21 1.75 -21.68 29.80
CA THR A 21 1.14 -20.69 28.94
C THR A 21 0.77 -19.42 29.72
N ALA A 22 1.39 -18.28 29.37
CA ALA A 22 0.90 -16.95 29.74
C ALA A 22 0.15 -16.35 28.54
N LEU A 23 -1.17 -16.32 28.69
CA LEU A 23 -2.12 -15.67 27.80
C LEU A 23 -2.14 -14.17 28.11
N SER A 24 -2.18 -13.33 27.05
CA SER A 24 -2.81 -12.00 26.95
C SER A 24 -1.88 -10.85 26.52
N ALA A 25 -2.02 -10.45 25.26
CA ALA A 25 -2.24 -9.05 24.88
C ALA A 25 -2.85 -9.03 23.48
N THR A 26 -4.17 -8.90 23.45
CA THR A 26 -4.97 -8.68 22.24
C THR A 26 -4.59 -7.32 21.66
N ALA A 27 -3.74 -7.28 20.65
CA ALA A 27 -3.67 -6.12 19.77
C ALA A 27 -4.88 -6.19 18.83
N CYS A 28 -5.95 -5.48 19.19
CA CYS A 28 -7.00 -5.12 18.23
C CYS A 28 -6.38 -4.18 17.20
N SER A 29 -5.76 -4.74 16.17
CA SER A 29 -5.50 -3.99 14.95
C SER A 29 -6.85 -3.70 14.31
N HIS A 30 -7.20 -2.43 14.34
CA HIS A 30 -8.38 -1.82 13.76
C HIS A 30 -8.75 -2.48 12.42
N LEU A 31 -9.89 -3.17 12.41
CA LEU A 31 -10.60 -3.51 11.18
C LEU A 31 -10.91 -2.19 10.47
N HIS A 32 -10.27 -1.93 9.33
CA HIS A 32 -10.84 -1.08 8.30
C HIS A 32 -11.62 -1.99 7.36
N GLY A 33 -12.93 -2.08 7.60
CA GLY A 33 -13.86 -2.66 6.63
C GLY A 33 -13.98 -1.74 5.43
N GLY A 34 -13.82 -2.30 4.24
CA GLY A 34 -13.97 -1.57 2.97
C GLY A 34 -13.51 -2.40 1.77
N HIS A 35 -14.24 -3.47 1.48
CA HIS A 35 -14.30 -4.28 0.26
C HIS A 35 -13.04 -4.44 -0.62
N ASP A 36 -12.54 -5.67 -0.55
CA ASP A 36 -11.70 -6.39 -1.50
C ASP A 36 -12.08 -6.11 -2.97
N HIS A 37 -11.07 -5.74 -3.77
CA HIS A 37 -10.80 -6.16 -5.16
C HIS A 37 -9.53 -5.45 -5.65
N GLY A 38 -8.45 -5.58 -4.89
CA GLY A 38 -7.12 -5.29 -5.39
C GLY A 38 -6.63 -6.54 -6.09
N ALA A 39 -6.33 -6.47 -7.39
CA ALA A 39 -5.37 -7.40 -7.94
C ALA A 39 -4.12 -7.39 -7.04
N ASP A 40 -3.44 -8.53 -6.95
CA ASP A 40 -2.35 -8.86 -6.02
C ASP A 40 -1.14 -7.88 -6.13
N HIS A 41 -1.35 -6.62 -5.74
CA HIS A 41 -0.42 -5.51 -5.89
C HIS A 41 0.42 -5.29 -4.62
N GLY A 42 0.36 -6.23 -3.67
CA GLY A 42 0.96 -6.09 -2.35
C GLY A 42 0.08 -5.31 -1.38
N ALA A 43 0.64 -4.99 -0.21
CA ALA A 43 -0.05 -4.27 0.86
C ALA A 43 0.65 -2.96 1.19
N LEU A 44 -0.13 -1.94 1.57
CA LEU A 44 0.43 -0.72 2.15
C LEU A 44 1.06 -1.05 3.50
N THR A 45 2.36 -0.80 3.62
CA THR A 45 3.14 -1.09 4.83
C THR A 45 4.02 0.10 5.18
N LEU A 46 4.26 0.28 6.48
CA LEU A 46 5.20 1.29 6.97
C LEU A 46 6.64 0.76 6.93
N ASN A 47 7.61 1.66 6.81
CA ASN A 47 9.03 1.38 6.98
C ASN A 47 9.36 1.16 8.46
N ASN A 48 9.16 -0.05 8.97
CA ASN A 48 9.38 -0.40 10.38
C ASN A 48 8.66 0.56 11.35
N GLY A 49 7.40 0.88 11.04
CA GLY A 49 6.58 1.83 11.81
C GLY A 49 6.79 3.30 11.46
N GLN A 50 7.69 3.63 10.54
CA GLN A 50 7.89 4.98 10.03
C GLN A 50 7.31 5.14 8.61
N LYS A 51 6.96 6.37 8.24
CA LYS A 51 6.55 6.69 6.86
C LYS A 51 7.75 6.59 5.92
N TRP A 52 7.53 6.13 4.69
CA TRP A 52 8.55 6.08 3.65
C TRP A 52 8.98 7.50 3.23
N PRO A 53 10.28 7.74 3.01
CA PRO A 53 10.73 9.00 2.43
C PRO A 53 10.17 9.19 1.02
N THR A 54 10.05 10.45 0.59
CA THR A 54 9.57 10.79 -0.75
C THR A 54 10.64 11.55 -1.51
N ASP A 55 10.63 11.41 -2.84
CA ASP A 55 11.39 12.28 -3.74
C ASP A 55 10.50 13.40 -4.33
N ALA A 56 11.12 14.28 -5.11
CA ALA A 56 10.41 15.41 -5.72
C ALA A 56 9.37 14.99 -6.77
N ALA A 57 9.68 13.96 -7.56
CA ALA A 57 8.79 13.50 -8.64
C ALA A 57 7.50 12.90 -8.07
N LEU A 58 7.61 12.08 -7.02
CA LEU A 58 6.46 11.52 -6.32
C LEU A 58 5.58 12.62 -5.73
N ARG A 59 6.17 13.58 -4.99
CA ARG A 59 5.42 14.68 -4.38
C ARG A 59 4.69 15.52 -5.44
N GLN A 60 5.35 15.80 -6.56
CA GLN A 60 4.75 16.54 -7.67
C GLN A 60 3.59 15.76 -8.30
N GLY A 61 3.81 14.50 -8.65
CA GLY A 61 2.81 13.66 -9.32
C GLY A 61 1.55 13.54 -8.47
N MET A 62 1.72 13.15 -7.21
CA MET A 62 0.61 12.98 -6.27
C MET A 62 -0.11 14.32 -6.00
N SER A 63 0.62 15.45 -5.88
CA SER A 63 0.00 16.77 -5.68
C SER A 63 -0.81 17.23 -6.89
N SER A 64 -0.30 16.93 -8.09
CA SER A 64 -0.98 17.24 -9.35
C SER A 64 -2.25 16.40 -9.51
N VAL A 65 -2.21 15.11 -9.15
CA VAL A 65 -3.40 14.25 -9.12
C VAL A 65 -4.45 14.78 -8.15
N ARG A 66 -4.05 15.17 -6.93
CA ARG A 66 -4.96 15.81 -5.98
C ARG A 66 -5.58 17.09 -6.53
N ALA A 67 -4.80 17.94 -7.19
CA ALA A 67 -5.31 19.16 -7.80
C ALA A 67 -6.36 18.89 -8.91
N LEU A 68 -6.21 17.81 -9.68
CA LEU A 68 -7.19 17.40 -10.70
C LEU A 68 -8.55 17.05 -10.11
N VAL A 69 -8.56 16.40 -8.94
CA VAL A 69 -9.81 15.91 -8.32
C VAL A 69 -10.39 16.83 -7.26
N ASN A 70 -9.60 17.76 -6.69
CA ASN A 70 -10.04 18.73 -5.67
C ASN A 70 -11.33 19.51 -5.99
N PRO A 71 -11.61 19.88 -7.26
CA PRO A 71 -12.86 20.57 -7.59
C PRO A 71 -14.13 19.71 -7.42
N LEU A 72 -13.98 18.40 -7.24
CA LEU A 72 -15.07 17.45 -7.12
C LEU A 72 -14.96 16.67 -5.80
N PRO A 73 -15.97 16.72 -4.92
CA PRO A 73 -15.93 15.94 -3.68
C PRO A 73 -15.96 14.45 -3.99
N ALA A 74 -15.41 13.65 -3.06
CA ALA A 74 -15.55 12.20 -3.10
C ALA A 74 -17.05 11.81 -3.15
N GLY A 75 -17.42 10.86 -4.01
CA GLY A 75 -18.80 10.44 -4.22
C GLY A 75 -19.60 11.28 -5.23
N ALA A 76 -19.03 12.35 -5.79
CA ALA A 76 -19.62 13.02 -6.95
C ALA A 76 -19.57 12.13 -8.20
N ALA A 77 -20.56 12.28 -9.07
CA ALA A 77 -20.51 11.73 -10.42
C ALA A 77 -20.03 12.83 -11.39
N PRO A 78 -18.77 12.81 -11.87
CA PRO A 78 -18.30 13.79 -12.83
C PRO A 78 -19.04 13.70 -14.17
N SER A 79 -19.15 14.84 -14.88
CA SER A 79 -19.56 14.84 -16.29
C SER A 79 -18.60 13.99 -17.13
N ALA A 80 -19.00 13.60 -18.34
CA ALA A 80 -18.13 12.82 -19.22
C ALA A 80 -16.81 13.57 -19.52
N GLU A 81 -16.89 14.89 -19.76
CA GLU A 81 -15.73 15.74 -20.06
C GLU A 81 -14.84 15.94 -18.83
N GLN A 82 -15.42 16.04 -17.63
CA GLN A 82 -14.64 16.10 -16.39
C GLN A 82 -13.92 14.77 -16.14
N ALA A 83 -14.64 13.65 -16.27
CA ALA A 83 -14.10 12.32 -16.08
C ALA A 83 -12.94 12.03 -17.03
N GLN A 84 -13.09 12.35 -18.32
CA GLN A 84 -12.03 12.17 -19.31
C GLN A 84 -10.79 13.01 -18.97
N ARG A 85 -10.95 14.29 -18.61
CA ARG A 85 -9.83 15.16 -18.21
C ARG A 85 -9.08 14.62 -16.99
N ILE A 86 -9.81 14.16 -15.99
CA ILE A 86 -9.22 13.58 -14.78
C ILE A 86 -8.48 12.29 -15.13
N ALA A 87 -9.10 11.36 -15.86
CA ALA A 87 -8.48 10.10 -16.24
C ALA A 87 -7.16 10.29 -16.99
N THR A 88 -7.17 11.13 -18.04
CA THR A 88 -5.97 11.45 -18.81
C THR A 88 -4.90 12.14 -17.95
N GLY A 89 -5.31 13.06 -17.08
CA GLY A 89 -4.38 13.74 -16.17
C GLY A 89 -3.74 12.79 -15.16
N VAL A 90 -4.51 11.88 -14.58
CA VAL A 90 -4.00 10.85 -13.66
C VAL A 90 -3.00 9.93 -14.35
N GLN A 91 -3.35 9.40 -15.53
CA GLN A 91 -2.45 8.55 -16.33
C GLN A 91 -1.14 9.27 -16.68
N ALA A 92 -1.21 10.56 -17.04
CA ALA A 92 -0.03 11.36 -17.33
C ALA A 92 0.87 11.55 -16.10
N GLN A 93 0.30 11.81 -14.92
CA GLN A 93 1.08 11.96 -13.68
C GLN A 93 1.67 10.63 -13.20
N VAL A 94 0.95 9.52 -13.36
CA VAL A 94 1.49 8.18 -13.11
C VAL A 94 2.68 7.89 -14.03
N ALA A 95 2.54 8.15 -15.33
CA ALA A 95 3.64 7.97 -16.29
C ALA A 95 4.84 8.86 -15.95
N TYR A 96 4.60 10.10 -15.50
CA TYR A 96 5.65 11.00 -15.03
C TYR A 96 6.38 10.42 -13.80
N MET A 97 5.64 9.92 -12.80
CA MET A 97 6.25 9.31 -11.61
C MET A 97 7.09 8.09 -11.98
N VAL A 98 6.58 7.17 -12.79
CA VAL A 98 7.34 5.99 -13.25
C VAL A 98 8.65 6.36 -13.94
N GLN A 99 8.67 7.45 -14.70
CA GLN A 99 9.86 7.90 -15.43
C GLN A 99 10.86 8.67 -14.56
N ASN A 100 10.43 9.35 -13.49
CA ASN A 100 11.24 10.34 -12.79
C ASN A 100 11.48 10.04 -11.30
N CYS A 101 10.67 9.19 -10.67
CA CYS A 101 10.84 8.79 -9.28
C CYS A 101 12.12 7.96 -9.09
N LYS A 102 12.76 8.16 -7.95
CA LYS A 102 14.04 7.54 -7.53
C LYS A 102 13.96 7.01 -6.10
N LEU A 103 12.79 6.51 -5.72
CA LEU A 103 12.61 5.82 -4.45
C LEU A 103 13.50 4.57 -4.37
N GLU A 104 13.88 4.16 -3.16
CA GLU A 104 14.44 2.82 -2.99
C GLU A 104 13.41 1.74 -3.36
N PRO A 105 13.84 0.54 -3.80
CA PRO A 105 12.93 -0.50 -4.28
C PRO A 105 11.80 -0.90 -3.32
N LYS A 106 12.03 -0.81 -2.00
CA LYS A 106 11.00 -1.15 -1.01
C LYS A 106 9.91 -0.08 -0.90
N ALA A 107 10.29 1.20 -0.94
CA ALA A 107 9.33 2.30 -0.94
C ALA A 107 8.51 2.30 -2.25
N ASP A 108 9.17 2.02 -3.38
CA ASP A 108 8.53 1.91 -4.69
C ASP A 108 7.50 0.76 -4.76
N ALA A 109 7.82 -0.41 -4.19
CA ALA A 109 6.87 -1.51 -4.09
C ALA A 109 5.60 -1.15 -3.31
N VAL A 110 5.73 -0.35 -2.24
CA VAL A 110 4.57 0.16 -1.49
C VAL A 110 3.82 1.23 -2.29
N LEU A 111 4.53 2.08 -3.04
CA LEU A 111 3.92 3.11 -3.89
C LEU A 111 3.06 2.47 -5.00
N HIS A 112 3.48 1.32 -5.54
CA HIS A 112 2.75 0.61 -6.58
C HIS A 112 1.32 0.22 -6.17
N VAL A 113 1.05 -0.01 -4.88
CA VAL A 113 -0.32 -0.26 -4.39
C VAL A 113 -1.21 0.97 -4.64
N LEU A 114 -0.72 2.17 -4.30
CA LEU A 114 -1.46 3.41 -4.54
C LEU A 114 -1.57 3.73 -6.03
N ILE A 115 -0.51 3.50 -6.81
CA ILE A 115 -0.53 3.71 -8.27
C ILE A 115 -1.55 2.79 -8.93
N ALA A 116 -1.67 1.55 -8.49
CA ALA A 116 -2.67 0.62 -9.02
C ALA A 116 -4.10 1.14 -8.81
N ASP A 117 -4.41 1.67 -7.63
CA ASP A 117 -5.70 2.29 -7.35
C ASP A 117 -5.94 3.57 -8.18
N LEU A 118 -4.90 4.39 -8.38
CA LEU A 118 -5.00 5.58 -9.24
C LEU A 118 -5.30 5.20 -10.70
N ILE A 119 -4.62 4.20 -11.25
CA ILE A 119 -4.85 3.70 -12.61
C ILE A 119 -6.26 3.12 -12.71
N LYS A 120 -6.64 2.23 -11.80
CA LYS A 120 -7.96 1.61 -11.81
C LYS A 120 -9.08 2.66 -11.70
N GLY A 121 -8.88 3.69 -10.88
CA GLY A 121 -9.84 4.78 -10.74
C GLY A 121 -9.95 5.61 -12.02
N ALA A 122 -8.83 5.84 -12.70
CA ALA A 122 -8.81 6.47 -14.02
C ALA A 122 -9.53 5.64 -15.09
N ASP A 123 -9.39 4.32 -15.07
CA ASP A 123 -10.10 3.42 -15.99
C ASP A 123 -11.62 3.41 -15.70
N GLU A 124 -12.01 3.36 -14.43
CA GLU A 124 -13.40 3.41 -13.97
C GLU A 124 -14.10 4.75 -14.34
N LEU A 125 -13.34 5.84 -14.52
CA LEU A 125 -13.88 7.10 -15.07
C LEU A 125 -14.34 7.00 -16.53
N GLY A 126 -13.91 5.97 -17.28
CA GLY A 126 -14.26 5.79 -18.68
C GLY A 126 -15.74 5.48 -18.95
N ALA A 127 -16.47 4.91 -17.99
CA ALA A 127 -17.86 4.50 -18.17
C ALA A 127 -18.84 5.22 -17.23
N ALA A 128 -20.00 5.62 -17.76
CA ALA A 128 -20.99 6.42 -17.02
C ALA A 128 -21.45 5.76 -15.71
N THR A 129 -21.56 4.43 -15.69
CA THR A 129 -21.98 3.62 -14.54
C THR A 129 -20.92 3.52 -13.45
N THR A 130 -19.63 3.75 -13.77
CA THR A 130 -18.50 3.55 -12.84
C THR A 130 -17.76 4.85 -12.50
N ARG A 131 -18.04 5.96 -13.19
CA ARG A 131 -17.37 7.26 -12.97
C ARG A 131 -17.31 7.73 -11.52
N GLY A 132 -18.42 7.63 -10.80
CA GLY A 132 -18.46 8.04 -9.39
C GLY A 132 -17.55 7.18 -8.51
N ALA A 133 -17.53 5.86 -8.76
CA ALA A 133 -16.64 4.93 -8.07
C ALA A 133 -15.17 5.19 -8.42
N GLY A 134 -14.86 5.45 -9.69
CA GLY A 134 -13.50 5.78 -10.12
C GLY A 134 -12.95 7.05 -9.48
N LEU A 135 -13.77 8.11 -9.41
CA LEU A 135 -13.41 9.33 -8.68
C LEU A 135 -13.18 9.05 -7.19
N GLY A 136 -14.07 8.27 -6.57
CA GLY A 136 -13.92 7.85 -5.17
C GLY A 136 -12.62 7.11 -4.91
N ARG A 137 -12.26 6.13 -5.76
CA ARG A 137 -11.01 5.38 -5.66
C ARG A 137 -9.77 6.28 -5.72
N ILE A 138 -9.76 7.25 -6.63
CA ILE A 138 -8.64 8.22 -6.72
C ILE A 138 -8.52 9.03 -5.42
N HIS A 139 -9.64 9.50 -4.87
CA HIS A 139 -9.65 10.19 -3.58
C HIS A 139 -9.14 9.30 -2.44
N ASP A 140 -9.54 8.03 -2.39
CA ASP A 140 -9.09 7.09 -1.35
C ASP A 140 -7.59 6.80 -1.44
N ALA A 141 -7.03 6.66 -2.64
CA ALA A 141 -5.58 6.51 -2.82
C ALA A 141 -4.82 7.76 -2.34
N LEU A 142 -5.30 8.96 -2.70
CA LEU A 142 -4.72 10.22 -2.25
C LEU A 142 -4.84 10.43 -0.73
N LYS A 143 -5.93 9.94 -0.13
CA LYS A 143 -6.15 9.99 1.33
C LYS A 143 -5.18 9.08 2.07
N GLN A 144 -4.89 7.89 1.53
CA GLN A 144 -3.93 6.94 2.13
C GLN A 144 -2.48 7.39 2.00
N TYR A 145 -2.13 8.10 0.92
CA TYR A 145 -0.75 8.52 0.64
C TYR A 145 0.00 9.14 1.84
N PRO A 146 -0.51 10.18 2.53
CA PRO A 146 0.20 10.78 3.66
C PRO A 146 0.32 9.86 4.89
N ASP A 147 -0.42 8.77 4.98
CA ASP A 147 -0.31 7.81 6.09
C ASP A 147 0.91 6.90 5.94
N TYR A 148 1.33 6.63 4.70
CA TYR A 148 2.43 5.71 4.39
C TYR A 148 3.71 6.41 3.91
N PHE A 149 3.59 7.59 3.29
CA PHE A 149 4.71 8.36 2.76
C PHE A 149 4.82 9.70 3.48
N ALA A 150 6.04 10.21 3.66
CA ALA A 150 6.33 11.51 4.29
C ALA A 150 6.35 12.61 3.22
N PRO A 151 5.27 13.37 2.99
CA PRO A 151 5.13 14.18 1.80
C PRO A 151 5.35 15.66 2.18
N SER A 152 6.61 16.06 2.32
CA SER A 152 6.94 17.44 2.69
C SER A 152 6.34 18.45 1.70
N GLY A 153 5.54 19.40 2.18
CA GLY A 153 4.89 20.40 1.32
C GLY A 153 3.72 19.85 0.48
N TRP A 154 3.16 18.70 0.86
CA TRP A 154 1.83 18.27 0.44
C TRP A 154 0.76 19.25 0.89
#